data_AF-A0AA35XEE8-F1
#
_entry.id   AF-A0AA35XEE8-F1
#
_cell.length_a   1.000
_cell.length_b   1.000
_cell.length_c   1.000
_cell.angle_alpha   90.00
_cell.angle_beta   90.00
_cell.angle_gamma   90.00
#
_symmetry.space_group_name_H-M   'P 1'
#
loop_
_entity.id
_entity.type
_entity.pdbx_description
1 polymer ?
#
loop_
_entity_poly.entity_id
_entity_poly.type
_entity_poly.pdbx_seq_one_letter_code
_entity_poly.pdbx_strand_id
1 'polypeptide(L)'
;MNFARLGAEVIKVELPGKGDPGARQRAFHRTGRQAPAAADARRHIDALPEAQPRCEERYPEPQASAGTQDVPRPCEVVRCDAGEPRARLADAHGPGLQGCFRRQSRKSSTAPYQATGRPGEYADRPAHDPQIQGMSGLMEINGHPDGPPTRVGFYIGDLVTPLFACYAITAALREKERTGKGQYLDVSMMDTLTSIMLMDTLEDDVEMGLPLRMGNTTRGGPTGLYRTSDGELTITAASDDQWRRLANALDSPELAEDPRFAEFHSRTANVVEAREEIQKRVEKLTRAEALERFEAADVPCGAVRTHGKMDDPVPGIVAGFPVIFSGGELPEPYGAPTLGMHNEEIYGGVLNLSDDEIAGLKEEGVI
;
A
#
# COMPACT_ATOMS: atom_id res chain seq x y z
N MET A 1 -11.32 -3.94 0.48
CA MET A 1 -10.78 -5.31 0.62
C MET A 1 -10.24 -5.55 2.01
N ASN A 2 -9.25 -4.79 2.50
CA ASN A 2 -8.72 -5.00 3.86
C ASN A 2 -9.79 -4.88 4.95
N PHE A 3 -10.65 -3.85 4.93
CA PHE A 3 -11.77 -3.75 5.88
C PHE A 3 -12.74 -4.94 5.84
N ALA A 4 -13.06 -5.45 4.64
CA ALA A 4 -13.89 -6.66 4.51
C ALA A 4 -13.23 -7.90 5.13
N ARG A 5 -11.90 -8.06 4.93
CA ARG A 5 -11.12 -9.12 5.61
C ARG A 5 -11.06 -8.95 7.12
N LEU A 6 -11.22 -7.73 7.62
CA LEU A 6 -11.30 -7.41 9.05
C LEU A 6 -12.75 -7.51 9.59
N GLY A 7 -13.70 -7.99 8.79
CA GLY A 7 -15.08 -8.24 9.21
C GLY A 7 -16.05 -7.08 8.98
N ALA A 8 -15.63 -5.98 8.36
CA ALA A 8 -16.57 -4.93 7.97
C ALA A 8 -17.42 -5.39 6.78
N GLU A 9 -18.72 -5.06 6.80
CA GLU A 9 -19.53 -5.16 5.59
C GLU A 9 -19.11 -4.07 4.60
N VAL A 10 -18.71 -4.46 3.39
CA VAL A 10 -18.26 -3.52 2.37
C VAL A 10 -19.06 -3.70 1.10
N ILE A 11 -19.85 -2.67 0.77
CA ILE A 11 -20.62 -2.60 -0.47
C ILE A 11 -19.82 -1.80 -1.51
N LYS A 12 -19.40 -2.48 -2.57
CA LYS A 12 -18.77 -1.91 -3.75
C LYS A 12 -19.87 -1.48 -4.72
N VAL A 13 -19.94 -0.19 -4.99
CA VAL A 13 -20.84 0.38 -5.98
C VAL A 13 -20.12 0.48 -7.31
N GLU A 14 -20.70 -0.09 -8.36
CA GLU A 14 -20.12 -0.18 -9.69
C GLU A 14 -21.04 0.44 -10.75
N LEU A 15 -20.49 0.80 -11.92
CA LEU A 15 -21.29 1.38 -12.99
C LEU A 15 -22.14 0.28 -13.68
N PRO A 16 -23.45 0.47 -13.89
CA PRO A 16 -24.31 -0.50 -14.56
C PRO A 16 -23.77 -0.90 -15.93
N GLY A 17 -23.70 -2.21 -16.19
CA GLY A 17 -23.15 -2.80 -17.42
C GLY A 17 -21.67 -2.51 -17.70
N LYS A 18 -21.01 -1.71 -16.84
CA LYS A 18 -19.62 -1.29 -16.97
C LYS A 18 -18.72 -1.93 -15.91
N GLY A 19 -19.18 -2.07 -14.68
CA GLY A 19 -18.34 -2.56 -13.60
C GLY A 19 -17.11 -1.69 -13.33
N ASP A 20 -16.22 -2.21 -12.51
CA ASP A 20 -14.90 -1.65 -12.27
C ASP A 20 -13.96 -1.82 -13.49
N PRO A 21 -13.36 -0.74 -14.02
CA PRO A 21 -12.36 -0.83 -15.10
C PRO A 21 -11.21 -1.77 -14.78
N GLY A 22 -10.79 -1.89 -13.51
CA GLY A 22 -9.75 -2.81 -13.07
C GLY A 22 -10.14 -4.28 -13.21
N ALA A 23 -11.43 -4.62 -13.05
CA ALA A 23 -11.92 -5.98 -13.28
C ALA A 23 -11.82 -6.38 -14.76
N ARG A 24 -12.00 -5.41 -15.68
CA ARG A 24 -11.86 -5.60 -17.14
C ARG A 24 -10.41 -5.71 -17.60
N GLN A 25 -9.52 -4.93 -16.98
CA GLN A 25 -8.10 -4.89 -17.34
C GLN A 25 -7.30 -6.10 -16.86
N ARG A 26 -7.83 -6.87 -15.89
CA ARG A 26 -7.26 -8.17 -15.43
C ARG A 26 -7.17 -9.23 -16.54
N ALA A 27 -7.77 -8.99 -17.71
CA ALA A 27 -7.92 -9.97 -18.78
C ALA A 27 -6.67 -10.24 -19.64
N PHE A 28 -5.60 -9.43 -19.56
CA PHE A 28 -4.49 -9.57 -20.52
C PHE A 28 -3.11 -9.62 -19.87
N HIS A 29 -2.63 -10.84 -19.61
CA HIS A 29 -1.19 -11.10 -19.50
C HIS A 29 -0.51 -10.85 -20.86
N ARG A 30 0.78 -10.49 -20.90
CA ARG A 30 1.56 -10.34 -22.16
C ARG A 30 1.54 -11.60 -23.05
N THR A 31 1.16 -12.75 -22.49
CA THR A 31 1.03 -14.03 -23.18
C THR A 31 -0.42 -14.37 -23.58
N GLY A 32 -1.36 -13.42 -23.45
CA GLY A 32 -2.78 -13.64 -23.77
C GLY A 32 -3.54 -14.54 -22.79
N ARG A 33 -2.94 -14.92 -21.65
CA ARG A 33 -3.62 -15.70 -20.61
C ARG A 33 -4.32 -14.79 -19.60
N GLN A 34 -5.50 -15.19 -19.17
CA GLN A 34 -6.25 -14.52 -18.12
C GLN A 34 -5.70 -14.98 -16.76
N ALA A 35 -5.34 -14.03 -15.89
CA ALA A 35 -4.94 -14.36 -14.53
C ALA A 35 -6.18 -14.77 -13.72
N PRO A 36 -6.08 -15.76 -12.80
CA PRO A 36 -7.18 -16.11 -11.92
C PRO A 36 -7.61 -14.91 -11.08
N ALA A 37 -8.93 -14.77 -10.86
CA ALA A 37 -9.47 -13.68 -10.06
C ALA A 37 -9.00 -13.81 -8.61
N ALA A 38 -8.34 -12.79 -8.08
CA ALA A 38 -8.04 -12.72 -6.65
C ALA A 38 -9.33 -12.70 -5.83
N ALA A 39 -9.38 -13.45 -4.72
CA ALA A 39 -10.51 -13.46 -3.80
C ALA A 39 -10.85 -12.05 -3.30
N ASP A 40 -12.13 -11.69 -3.34
CA ASP A 40 -12.66 -10.37 -2.96
C ASP A 40 -13.91 -10.55 -2.10
N ALA A 41 -13.82 -10.20 -0.81
CA ALA A 41 -14.90 -10.40 0.17
C ALA A 41 -15.94 -9.26 0.20
N ARG A 42 -15.93 -8.35 -0.79
CA ARG A 42 -16.88 -7.22 -0.87
C ARG A 42 -18.21 -7.68 -1.48
N ARG A 43 -19.32 -7.03 -1.15
CA ARG A 43 -20.60 -7.14 -1.88
C ARG A 43 -20.59 -6.16 -3.05
N HIS A 44 -21.10 -6.53 -4.21
CA HIS A 44 -21.07 -5.69 -5.43
C HIS A 44 -22.51 -5.36 -5.85
N ILE A 45 -22.76 -4.06 -6.07
CA ILE A 45 -24.01 -3.52 -6.59
C ILE A 45 -23.75 -2.56 -7.74
N ASP A 46 -24.73 -2.41 -8.61
CA ASP A 46 -24.69 -1.47 -9.73
C ASP A 46 -25.43 -0.19 -9.36
N ALA A 47 -24.88 0.98 -9.66
CA ALA A 47 -25.58 2.25 -9.54
C ALA A 47 -25.00 3.31 -10.49
N LEU A 48 -25.86 4.08 -11.16
CA LEU A 48 -25.42 5.29 -11.86
C LEU A 48 -24.79 6.29 -10.87
N PRO A 49 -23.82 7.13 -11.31
CA PRO A 49 -23.15 8.10 -10.44
C PRO A 49 -24.12 9.04 -9.69
N GLU A 50 -25.26 9.36 -10.31
CA GLU A 50 -26.29 10.24 -9.77
C GLU A 50 -27.26 9.53 -8.81
N ALA A 51 -27.31 8.19 -8.87
CA ALA A 51 -28.20 7.31 -8.12
C ALA A 51 -27.46 6.41 -7.12
N GLN A 52 -26.20 6.74 -6.80
CA GLN A 52 -25.45 6.02 -5.78
C GLN A 52 -26.24 6.00 -4.47
N PRO A 53 -26.37 4.86 -3.79
CA PRO A 53 -27.15 4.78 -2.57
C PRO A 53 -26.56 5.74 -1.54
N ARG A 54 -27.32 6.80 -1.26
CA ARG A 54 -27.09 7.63 -0.09
C ARG A 54 -27.84 6.95 1.04
N CYS A 55 -27.12 6.60 2.10
CA CYS A 55 -27.78 6.35 3.37
C CYS A 55 -28.24 7.72 3.89
N GLU A 56 -29.35 8.23 3.35
CA GLU A 56 -30.06 9.35 3.94
C GLU A 56 -30.82 8.78 5.14
N GLU A 57 -30.28 8.98 6.35
CA GLU A 57 -31.09 8.88 7.56
C GLU A 57 -32.23 9.89 7.42
N ARG A 58 -33.40 9.40 7.02
CA ARG A 58 -34.63 10.18 6.95
C ARG A 58 -35.08 10.45 8.40
N TYR A 59 -34.64 11.56 8.98
CA TYR A 59 -35.18 12.02 10.25
C TYR A 59 -36.63 12.46 10.01
N PRO A 60 -37.64 11.90 10.73
CA PRO A 60 -38.99 12.43 10.67
C PRO A 60 -38.96 13.86 11.22
N GLU A 61 -39.51 14.82 10.46
CA GLU A 61 -39.83 16.14 11.01
C GLU A 61 -40.70 15.99 12.26
N PRO A 62 -40.56 16.85 13.28
CA PRO A 62 -41.34 16.75 14.48
C PRO A 62 -42.78 17.21 14.21
N GLN A 63 -43.60 16.32 13.66
CA GLN A 63 -45.05 16.39 13.79
C GLN A 63 -45.46 15.43 14.88
N ALA A 64 -46.01 16.01 15.96
CA ALA A 64 -46.56 15.29 17.08
C ALA A 64 -47.62 14.28 16.62
N SER A 65 -47.36 12.98 16.76
CA SER A 65 -48.25 12.01 17.43
C SER A 65 -47.70 10.59 17.37
N ALA A 66 -47.77 9.95 18.53
CA ALA A 66 -47.63 8.53 18.87
C ALA A 66 -47.33 7.50 17.75
N GLY A 67 -46.22 6.79 17.94
CA GLY A 67 -46.29 5.32 18.01
C GLY A 67 -45.77 4.52 16.83
N THR A 68 -44.51 4.70 16.43
CA THR A 68 -43.66 3.62 15.88
C THR A 68 -42.19 3.98 16.14
N GLN A 69 -41.53 3.21 17.00
CA GLN A 69 -40.08 3.28 17.20
C GLN A 69 -39.41 2.52 16.05
N ASP A 70 -39.18 3.18 14.91
CA ASP A 70 -38.15 2.72 13.98
C ASP A 70 -36.81 3.24 14.49
N VAL A 71 -35.96 2.31 14.95
CA VAL A 71 -34.57 2.58 15.31
C VAL A 71 -33.75 2.51 14.02
N PRO A 72 -33.18 3.62 13.51
CA PRO A 72 -32.25 3.54 12.40
C PRO A 72 -31.05 2.69 12.83
N ARG A 73 -30.68 1.67 12.06
CA ARG A 73 -29.45 0.91 12.30
C ARG A 73 -28.27 1.87 12.04
N PRO A 74 -27.29 1.99 12.96
CA PRO A 74 -26.15 2.87 12.75
C PRO A 74 -25.27 2.29 11.63
N CYS A 75 -25.35 2.86 10.43
CA CYS A 75 -24.49 2.52 9.31
C CYS A 75 -23.27 3.46 9.30
N GLU A 76 -22.06 2.91 9.43
CA GLU A 76 -20.83 3.70 9.26
C GLU A 76 -20.46 3.76 7.78
N VAL A 77 -20.90 4.82 7.10
CA VAL A 77 -20.65 5.00 5.67
C VAL A 77 -19.29 5.63 5.46
N VAL A 78 -18.33 4.88 4.89
CA VAL A 78 -17.06 5.41 4.35
C VAL A 78 -17.12 5.38 2.83
N ARG A 79 -17.03 6.56 2.20
CA ARG A 79 -17.14 6.71 0.74
C ARG A 79 -15.78 6.95 0.08
N CYS A 80 -15.23 5.94 -0.59
CA CYS A 80 -13.97 6.03 -1.32
C CYS A 80 -14.20 6.30 -2.82
N ASP A 81 -13.85 7.48 -3.34
CA ASP A 81 -14.04 7.82 -4.76
C ASP A 81 -12.77 7.49 -5.59
N ALA A 82 -12.80 6.34 -6.27
CA ALA A 82 -11.74 5.94 -7.22
C ALA A 82 -12.13 6.28 -8.68
N GLY A 83 -12.29 7.56 -9.04
CA GLY A 83 -12.70 7.96 -10.40
C GLY A 83 -12.83 9.47 -10.64
N GLU A 84 -13.14 9.87 -11.89
CA GLU A 84 -13.12 11.26 -12.40
C GLU A 84 -13.80 12.33 -11.52
N PRO A 85 -13.32 13.58 -11.54
CA PRO A 85 -13.80 14.65 -10.68
C PRO A 85 -15.05 15.31 -11.27
N ARG A 86 -16.24 15.08 -10.72
CA ARG A 86 -17.40 15.92 -11.10
C ARG A 86 -18.34 16.43 -10.01
N ALA A 87 -18.05 16.21 -8.74
CA ALA A 87 -18.71 17.02 -7.71
C ALA A 87 -17.75 17.28 -6.55
N ARG A 88 -17.41 18.55 -6.34
CA ARG A 88 -17.14 19.01 -4.97
C ARG A 88 -18.46 18.78 -4.23
N LEU A 89 -18.50 17.81 -3.31
CA LEU A 89 -19.53 17.84 -2.29
C LEU A 89 -19.23 19.07 -1.42
N ALA A 90 -19.85 20.19 -1.79
CA ALA A 90 -20.09 21.27 -0.87
C ALA A 90 -20.95 20.70 0.27
N ASP A 91 -20.50 20.91 1.50
CA ASP A 91 -21.31 20.99 2.70
C ASP A 91 -22.43 19.94 2.85
N ALA A 92 -22.06 18.66 2.94
CA ALA A 92 -22.99 17.64 3.44
C ALA A 92 -22.84 17.50 4.96
N HIS A 93 -23.63 18.26 5.71
CA HIS A 93 -23.86 18.01 7.13
C HIS A 93 -24.60 16.68 7.30
N GLY A 94 -23.88 15.63 7.67
CA GLY A 94 -24.44 14.33 8.07
C GLY A 94 -23.58 13.65 9.14
N PRO A 95 -24.15 12.77 9.99
CA PRO A 95 -23.44 12.15 11.13
C PRO A 95 -22.43 11.04 10.74
N GLY A 96 -22.23 10.77 9.45
CA GLY A 96 -21.35 9.74 8.92
C GLY A 96 -19.87 10.14 8.77
N LEU A 97 -18.99 9.14 8.65
CA LEU A 97 -17.55 9.33 8.42
C LEU A 97 -17.26 9.39 6.91
N GLN A 98 -17.36 10.57 6.31
CA GLN A 98 -17.04 10.75 4.89
C GLN A 98 -15.52 10.80 4.67
N GLY A 99 -14.88 9.64 4.53
CA GLY A 99 -13.48 9.54 4.11
C GLY A 99 -13.37 9.47 2.59
N CYS A 100 -13.13 10.59 1.91
CA CYS A 100 -12.87 10.59 0.47
C CYS A 100 -11.43 10.14 0.18
N PHE A 101 -11.27 8.91 -0.31
CA PHE A 101 -10.07 8.58 -1.09
C PHE A 101 -10.10 9.35 -2.40
N ARG A 102 -9.06 10.13 -2.69
CA ARG A 102 -8.85 10.73 -4.01
C ARG A 102 -7.69 10.02 -4.68
N ARG A 103 -7.95 9.37 -5.82
CA ARG A 103 -6.93 8.92 -6.79
C ARG A 103 -6.42 10.12 -7.60
N GLN A 104 -5.89 11.14 -6.91
CA GLN A 104 -5.51 12.41 -7.52
C GLN A 104 -4.18 12.92 -6.97
N SER A 105 -3.46 13.70 -7.77
CA SER A 105 -2.19 14.31 -7.41
C SER A 105 -2.40 15.64 -6.66
N ARG A 106 -2.50 15.60 -5.32
CA ARG A 106 -1.97 16.62 -4.34
C ARG A 106 -2.37 16.29 -2.89
N LYS A 107 -1.53 16.58 -1.87
CA LYS A 107 -1.09 17.89 -1.34
C LYS A 107 0.41 17.96 -0.98
N SER A 108 1.24 18.51 -1.86
CA SER A 108 2.52 19.09 -1.42
C SER A 108 2.54 20.58 -1.71
N SER A 109 2.58 21.38 -0.64
CA SER A 109 3.24 22.67 -0.65
C SER A 109 4.28 22.62 0.46
N THR A 110 5.52 22.95 0.12
CA THR A 110 6.61 23.27 1.03
C THR A 110 6.20 24.42 1.97
N ALA A 111 5.49 24.13 3.04
CA ALA A 111 5.32 24.97 4.22
C ALA A 111 4.68 24.12 5.35
N PRO A 112 5.28 24.06 6.55
CA PRO A 112 4.66 23.36 7.66
C PRO A 112 3.45 24.19 8.09
N TYR A 113 2.35 23.54 8.47
CA TYR A 113 1.30 24.16 9.28
C TYR A 113 0.29 25.10 8.58
N GLN A 114 -0.50 24.61 7.61
CA GLN A 114 -1.81 25.26 7.32
C GLN A 114 -2.93 24.24 7.08
N ALA A 115 -3.87 24.17 8.02
CA ALA A 115 -5.13 23.41 7.96
C ALA A 115 -6.20 24.06 7.04
N THR A 116 -5.79 24.92 6.10
CA THR A 116 -6.71 25.62 5.18
C THR A 116 -6.58 25.02 3.77
N GLY A 117 -7.60 24.26 3.37
CA GLY A 117 -7.64 23.47 2.13
C GLY A 117 -7.67 24.30 0.83
N ARG A 118 -6.55 24.92 0.46
CA ARG A 118 -6.36 25.44 -0.91
C ARG A 118 -5.88 24.32 -1.84
N PRO A 119 -6.48 24.13 -3.03
CA PRO A 119 -5.98 23.17 -4.00
C PRO A 119 -4.65 23.65 -4.55
N GLY A 120 -3.64 22.79 -4.60
CA GLY A 120 -2.44 23.11 -5.36
C GLY A 120 -2.58 22.76 -6.85
N GLU A 121 -1.73 23.30 -7.71
CA GLU A 121 -1.64 23.20 -9.19
C GLU A 121 -1.86 21.83 -9.90
N TYR A 122 -1.81 20.69 -9.22
CA TYR A 122 -1.95 19.32 -9.76
C TYR A 122 -3.27 18.67 -9.36
N ALA A 123 -4.05 19.31 -8.48
CA ALA A 123 -5.24 18.72 -7.87
C ALA A 123 -6.30 18.25 -8.88
N ASP A 124 -6.35 18.84 -10.08
CA ASP A 124 -7.30 18.49 -11.14
C ASP A 124 -6.70 17.60 -12.24
N ARG A 125 -5.47 17.10 -12.05
CA ARG A 125 -4.78 16.25 -13.03
C ARG A 125 -5.00 14.76 -12.73
N PRO A 126 -5.22 13.92 -13.76
CA PRO A 126 -5.22 12.47 -13.59
C PRO A 126 -3.91 11.97 -12.97
N ALA A 127 -4.02 11.00 -12.07
CA ALA A 127 -2.88 10.39 -11.38
C ALA A 127 -2.90 8.87 -11.56
N HIS A 128 -1.80 8.34 -12.10
CA HIS A 128 -1.51 6.92 -12.08
C HIS A 128 -0.14 6.72 -11.44
N ASP A 129 0.05 5.51 -10.91
CA ASP A 129 1.21 5.19 -10.10
C ASP A 129 2.57 5.55 -10.75
N PRO A 130 2.87 5.21 -12.02
CA PRO A 130 4.16 5.54 -12.62
C PRO A 130 4.47 7.05 -12.63
N GLN A 131 3.46 7.89 -12.87
CA GLN A 131 3.59 9.34 -12.86
C GLN A 131 3.88 9.83 -11.43
N ILE A 132 3.19 9.29 -10.43
CA ILE A 132 3.38 9.68 -9.04
C ILE A 132 4.74 9.22 -8.50
N GLN A 133 5.23 8.04 -8.89
CA GLN A 133 6.59 7.62 -8.56
C GLN A 133 7.64 8.60 -9.11
N GLY A 134 7.45 9.09 -10.33
CA GLY A 134 8.34 10.09 -10.94
C GLY A 134 8.27 11.43 -10.23
N MET A 135 7.06 11.91 -9.93
CA MET A 135 6.86 13.23 -9.32
C MET A 135 7.17 13.29 -7.83
N SER A 136 7.10 12.16 -7.10
CA SER A 136 7.31 12.13 -5.66
C SER A 136 8.77 12.23 -5.23
N GLY A 137 9.73 12.02 -6.16
CA GLY A 137 11.15 11.86 -5.85
C GLY A 137 11.58 10.40 -5.67
N LEU A 138 10.63 9.46 -5.62
CA LEU A 138 10.91 8.03 -5.41
C LEU A 138 11.83 7.44 -6.48
N MET A 139 11.64 7.84 -7.74
CA MET A 139 12.50 7.35 -8.81
C MET A 139 13.94 7.88 -8.72
N GLU A 140 14.16 9.03 -8.10
CA GLU A 140 15.47 9.67 -8.03
C GLU A 140 16.43 8.92 -7.09
N ILE A 141 15.90 8.29 -6.05
CA ILE A 141 16.66 7.48 -5.08
C ILE A 141 16.74 6.00 -5.45
N ASN A 142 16.04 5.56 -6.51
CA ASN A 142 15.96 4.17 -6.93
C ASN A 142 16.70 3.91 -8.26
N GLY A 143 17.41 2.78 -8.32
CA GLY A 143 18.14 2.33 -9.51
C GLY A 143 19.66 2.30 -9.30
N HIS A 144 20.39 2.02 -10.38
CA HIS A 144 21.87 2.07 -10.37
C HIS A 144 22.37 3.53 -10.31
N PRO A 145 23.54 3.78 -9.68
CA PRO A 145 24.13 5.12 -9.58
C PRO A 145 24.23 5.84 -10.94
N ASP A 146 24.77 5.14 -11.94
CA ASP A 146 24.98 5.65 -13.30
C ASP A 146 23.76 5.46 -14.22
N GLY A 147 22.66 4.93 -13.68
CA GLY A 147 21.42 4.69 -14.40
C GLY A 147 20.46 5.88 -14.35
N PRO A 148 19.46 5.92 -15.24
CA PRO A 148 18.35 6.87 -15.11
C PRO A 148 17.52 6.58 -13.85
N PRO A 149 16.72 7.58 -13.38
CA PRO A 149 15.74 7.36 -12.32
C PRO A 149 14.87 6.13 -12.60
N THR A 150 14.76 5.23 -11.62
CA THR A 150 14.14 3.92 -11.82
C THR A 150 12.91 3.77 -10.94
N ARG A 151 11.79 3.34 -11.53
CA ARG A 151 10.57 3.03 -10.77
C ARG A 151 10.73 1.76 -9.95
N VAL A 152 9.97 1.65 -8.87
CA VAL A 152 9.70 0.38 -8.21
C VAL A 152 8.92 -0.53 -9.17
N GLY A 153 9.25 -1.82 -9.15
CA GLY A 153 8.74 -2.81 -10.11
C GLY A 153 7.21 -2.99 -10.11
N PHE A 154 6.55 -2.67 -9.01
CA PHE A 154 5.10 -2.73 -8.82
C PHE A 154 4.49 -1.35 -8.54
N TYR A 155 3.16 -1.27 -8.53
CA TYR A 155 2.42 -0.03 -8.31
C TYR A 155 2.39 0.36 -6.82
N ILE A 156 3.53 0.83 -6.30
CA ILE A 156 3.73 1.08 -4.86
C ILE A 156 2.79 2.15 -4.29
N GLY A 157 2.54 3.25 -5.00
CA GLY A 157 1.58 4.28 -4.59
C GLY A 157 0.15 3.75 -4.54
N ASP A 158 -0.23 2.88 -5.48
CA ASP A 158 -1.55 2.22 -5.44
C ASP A 158 -1.71 1.25 -4.25
N LEU A 159 -0.61 0.82 -3.62
CA LEU A 159 -0.64 -0.10 -2.46
C LEU A 159 -0.47 0.64 -1.13
N VAL A 160 0.46 1.60 -1.06
CA VAL A 160 0.76 2.34 0.16
C VAL A 160 -0.34 3.33 0.50
N THR A 161 -0.89 4.05 -0.49
CA THR A 161 -1.94 5.05 -0.25
C THR A 161 -3.17 4.45 0.44
N PRO A 162 -3.68 3.27 0.00
CA PRO A 162 -4.76 2.60 0.72
C PRO A 162 -4.43 2.19 2.15
N LEU A 163 -3.19 1.80 2.44
CA LEU A 163 -2.77 1.49 3.81
C LEU A 163 -2.81 2.74 4.68
N PHE A 164 -2.38 3.88 4.13
CA PHE A 164 -2.44 5.16 4.83
C PHE A 164 -3.85 5.52 5.26
N ALA A 165 -4.83 5.40 4.36
CA ALA A 165 -6.19 5.69 4.77
C ALA A 165 -6.80 4.59 5.62
N CYS A 166 -6.41 3.32 5.52
CA CYS A 166 -6.95 2.27 6.40
C CYS A 166 -6.69 2.61 7.88
N TYR A 167 -5.46 2.99 8.23
CA TYR A 167 -5.18 3.38 9.61
C TYR A 167 -5.82 4.74 9.95
N ALA A 168 -5.90 5.68 9.01
CA ALA A 168 -6.53 7.00 9.26
C ALA A 168 -8.04 6.86 9.50
N ILE A 169 -8.73 6.02 8.74
CA ILE A 169 -10.14 5.66 8.95
C ILE A 169 -10.31 5.00 10.32
N THR A 170 -9.45 4.04 10.67
CA THR A 170 -9.51 3.37 11.98
C THR A 170 -9.33 4.37 13.14
N ALA A 171 -8.39 5.32 13.01
CA ALA A 171 -8.20 6.39 13.99
C ALA A 171 -9.41 7.34 14.05
N ALA A 172 -9.98 7.68 12.90
CA ALA A 172 -11.14 8.54 12.81
C ALA A 172 -12.40 7.91 13.41
N LEU A 173 -12.58 6.60 13.24
CA LEU A 173 -13.64 5.82 13.88
C LEU A 173 -13.50 5.86 15.41
N ARG A 174 -12.29 5.64 15.92
CA ARG A 174 -12.00 5.73 17.37
C ARG A 174 -12.25 7.14 17.93
N GLU A 175 -11.99 8.19 17.16
CA GLU A 175 -12.32 9.56 17.58
C GLU A 175 -13.83 9.84 17.54
N LYS A 176 -14.53 9.29 16.55
CA LYS A 176 -15.99 9.36 16.48
C LYS A 176 -16.65 8.64 17.66
N GLU A 177 -16.14 7.49 18.10
CA GLU A 177 -16.62 6.81 19.31
C GLU A 177 -16.54 7.71 20.55
N ARG A 178 -15.47 8.53 20.65
CA ARG A 178 -15.24 9.44 21.78
C ARG A 178 -16.07 10.71 21.70
N THR A 179 -16.27 11.25 20.51
CA THR A 179 -16.80 12.60 20.29
C THR A 179 -18.19 12.65 19.69
N GLY A 180 -18.66 11.53 19.14
CA GLY A 180 -19.86 11.45 18.30
C GLY A 180 -19.71 12.08 16.91
N LYS A 181 -18.53 12.59 16.54
CA LYS A 181 -18.31 13.35 15.30
C LYS A 181 -17.42 12.61 14.33
N GLY A 182 -17.89 12.46 13.10
CA GLY A 182 -17.05 12.05 11.97
C GLY A 182 -16.10 13.16 11.52
N GLN A 183 -15.19 12.82 10.62
CA GLN A 183 -14.24 13.76 10.02
C GLN A 183 -13.98 13.44 8.55
N TYR A 184 -13.57 14.46 7.80
CA TYR A 184 -13.14 14.30 6.41
C TYR A 184 -11.67 13.91 6.36
N LEU A 185 -11.36 12.85 5.60
CA LEU A 185 -10.01 12.37 5.38
C LEU A 185 -9.61 12.60 3.92
N ASP A 186 -8.39 13.08 3.71
CA ASP A 186 -7.81 13.32 2.40
C ASP A 186 -6.41 12.72 2.36
N VAL A 187 -6.23 11.73 1.49
CA VAL A 187 -5.01 10.93 1.42
C VAL A 187 -4.49 10.95 0.00
N SER A 188 -3.32 11.56 -0.19
CA SER A 188 -2.70 11.71 -1.50
C SER A 188 -1.70 10.60 -1.81
N MET A 189 -1.70 10.10 -3.05
CA MET A 189 -0.63 9.21 -3.49
C MET A 189 0.75 9.91 -3.46
N MET A 190 0.79 11.21 -3.72
CA MET A 190 2.04 11.97 -3.65
C MET A 190 2.58 12.00 -2.23
N ASP A 191 1.76 12.47 -1.30
CA ASP A 191 2.16 12.73 0.09
C ASP A 191 2.53 11.42 0.78
N THR A 192 1.81 10.34 0.48
CA THR A 192 2.12 9.02 1.03
C THR A 192 3.43 8.47 0.51
N LEU A 193 3.74 8.61 -0.79
CA LEU A 193 5.04 8.21 -1.32
C LEU A 193 6.17 9.09 -0.76
N THR A 194 5.98 10.41 -0.68
CA THR A 194 6.98 11.30 -0.06
C THR A 194 7.19 10.97 1.42
N SER A 195 6.12 10.65 2.16
CA SER A 195 6.21 10.34 3.60
C SER A 195 7.00 9.07 3.89
N ILE A 196 6.91 8.04 3.05
CA ILE A 196 7.65 6.77 3.26
C ILE A 196 9.12 6.85 2.82
N MET A 197 9.53 7.92 2.14
CA MET A 197 10.92 8.15 1.75
C MET A 197 11.74 8.87 2.82
N LEU A 198 11.12 9.26 3.94
CA LEU A 198 11.83 9.89 5.05
C LEU A 198 12.88 8.89 5.59
N MET A 199 14.13 9.10 5.19
CA MET A 199 15.30 8.37 5.65
C MET A 199 16.27 9.38 6.23
N ASP A 200 16.77 9.10 7.44
CA ASP A 200 17.48 10.04 8.31
C ASP A 200 18.75 10.70 7.72
N THR A 201 19.17 10.32 6.50
CA THR A 201 20.37 10.88 5.84
C THR A 201 20.13 11.43 4.44
N LEU A 202 18.91 11.35 3.90
CA LEU A 202 18.67 11.69 2.49
C LEU A 202 18.89 13.19 2.20
N GLU A 203 18.51 14.05 3.15
CA GLU A 203 18.67 15.50 3.03
C GLU A 203 20.14 15.92 3.06
N ASP A 204 20.92 15.35 3.99
CA ASP A 204 22.36 15.57 4.10
C ASP A 204 23.11 15.12 2.84
N ASP A 205 22.72 13.97 2.28
CA ASP A 205 23.31 13.47 1.04
C ASP A 205 23.04 14.40 -0.15
N VAL A 206 21.85 14.99 -0.23
CA VAL A 206 21.51 16.00 -1.23
C VAL A 206 22.37 17.25 -1.05
N GLU A 207 22.52 17.74 0.18
CA GLU A 207 23.34 18.92 0.49
C GLU A 207 24.82 18.69 0.16
N MET A 208 25.33 17.49 0.41
CA MET A 208 26.71 17.09 0.09
C MET A 208 26.92 16.72 -1.39
N GLY A 209 25.86 16.67 -2.21
CA GLY A 209 25.93 16.25 -3.61
C GLY A 209 26.32 14.79 -3.81
N LEU A 210 26.02 13.93 -2.83
CA LEU A 210 26.31 12.50 -2.88
C LEU A 210 25.32 11.75 -3.78
N PRO A 211 25.75 10.65 -4.43
CA PRO A 211 24.87 9.86 -5.29
C PRO A 211 23.64 9.37 -4.52
N LEU A 212 22.45 9.59 -5.07
CA LEU A 212 21.22 9.15 -4.38
C LEU A 212 20.80 7.71 -4.70
N ARG A 213 21.22 7.21 -5.85
CA ARG A 213 20.93 5.86 -6.33
C ARG A 213 22.08 4.93 -5.99
N MET A 214 21.79 3.85 -5.27
CA MET A 214 22.80 2.91 -4.77
C MET A 214 22.69 1.51 -5.38
N GLY A 215 21.78 1.30 -6.34
CA GLY A 215 21.47 -0.04 -6.87
C GLY A 215 20.95 -0.95 -5.76
N ASN A 216 21.54 -2.13 -5.64
CA ASN A 216 21.24 -3.08 -4.57
C ASN A 216 22.20 -2.96 -3.37
N THR A 217 22.85 -1.81 -3.21
CA THR A 217 23.70 -1.51 -2.05
C THR A 217 23.08 -0.39 -1.22
N THR A 218 23.59 -0.21 -0.01
CA THR A 218 23.18 0.88 0.89
C THR A 218 24.17 2.04 0.81
N ARG A 219 23.93 3.14 1.54
CA ARG A 219 24.90 4.24 1.63
C ARG A 219 25.95 4.00 2.72
N GLY A 220 25.52 3.45 3.86
CA GLY A 220 26.37 3.11 4.98
C GLY A 220 26.70 1.62 5.05
N GLY A 221 27.97 1.30 5.33
CA GLY A 221 28.45 -0.06 5.56
C GLY A 221 28.36 -1.01 4.34
N PRO A 222 28.95 -2.21 4.43
CA PRO A 222 28.96 -3.19 3.35
C PRO A 222 27.64 -4.00 3.27
N THR A 223 26.50 -3.36 3.53
CA THR A 223 25.18 -3.97 3.39
C THR A 223 24.70 -3.86 1.95
N GLY A 224 24.28 -4.98 1.35
CA GLY A 224 23.79 -5.02 -0.01
C GLY A 224 23.75 -6.42 -0.62
N LEU A 225 23.58 -6.44 -1.94
CA LEU A 225 23.61 -7.65 -2.77
C LEU A 225 25.04 -8.04 -3.14
N TYR A 226 25.35 -9.32 -2.95
CA TYR A 226 26.61 -9.94 -3.32
C TYR A 226 26.39 -11.14 -4.22
N ARG A 227 27.34 -11.36 -5.13
CA ARG A 227 27.32 -12.52 -6.04
C ARG A 227 28.12 -13.65 -5.45
N THR A 228 27.48 -14.81 -5.39
CA THR A 228 28.08 -16.13 -5.11
C THR A 228 28.40 -16.83 -6.43
N SER A 229 29.04 -18.00 -6.38
CA SER A 229 29.42 -18.73 -7.59
C SER A 229 28.25 -19.21 -8.45
N ASP A 230 27.06 -19.39 -7.86
CA ASP A 230 25.87 -19.97 -8.49
C ASP A 230 24.59 -19.13 -8.30
N GLY A 231 24.71 -17.89 -7.80
CA GLY A 231 23.56 -17.02 -7.56
C GLY A 231 23.90 -15.75 -6.79
N GLU A 232 22.88 -15.17 -6.16
CA GLU A 232 23.01 -13.92 -5.42
C GLU A 232 22.33 -14.02 -4.05
N LEU A 233 22.87 -13.28 -3.08
CA LEU A 233 22.32 -13.14 -1.74
C LEU A 233 22.54 -11.72 -1.22
N THR A 234 21.73 -11.31 -0.26
CA THR A 234 21.93 -10.07 0.49
C THR A 234 22.69 -10.36 1.78
N ILE A 235 23.55 -9.43 2.18
CA ILE A 235 24.28 -9.44 3.46
C ILE A 235 24.04 -8.09 4.15
N THR A 236 23.83 -8.11 5.46
CA THR A 236 23.80 -6.91 6.30
C THR A 236 24.94 -6.91 7.30
N ALA A 237 25.76 -5.85 7.26
CA ALA A 237 26.82 -5.57 8.24
C ALA A 237 26.77 -4.09 8.63
N ALA A 238 25.82 -3.75 9.50
CA ALA A 238 25.51 -2.39 9.93
C ALA A 238 26.17 -1.99 11.26
N SER A 239 26.92 -2.89 11.90
CA SER A 239 27.67 -2.62 13.13
C SER A 239 29.05 -3.27 13.11
N ASP A 240 29.94 -2.85 14.01
CA ASP A 240 31.29 -3.42 14.12
C ASP A 240 31.27 -4.87 14.59
N ASP A 241 30.25 -5.23 15.37
CA ASP A 241 30.04 -6.62 15.77
C ASP A 241 29.62 -7.49 14.58
N GLN A 242 28.68 -7.01 13.76
CA GLN A 242 28.27 -7.70 12.54
C GLN A 242 29.42 -7.79 11.52
N TRP A 243 30.25 -6.74 11.40
CA TRP A 243 31.45 -6.77 10.56
C TRP A 243 32.44 -7.84 11.01
N ARG A 244 32.75 -7.90 12.32
CA ARG A 244 33.62 -8.93 12.91
C ARG A 244 33.09 -10.34 12.63
N ARG A 245 31.80 -10.58 12.82
CA ARG A 245 31.17 -11.87 12.54
C ARG A 245 31.27 -12.25 11.06
N LEU A 246 30.98 -11.30 10.17
CA LEU A 246 31.09 -11.51 8.72
C LEU A 246 32.53 -11.82 8.30
N ALA A 247 33.51 -11.06 8.79
CA ALA A 247 34.93 -11.28 8.55
C ALA A 247 35.36 -12.70 8.98
N ASN A 248 34.94 -13.13 10.17
CA ASN A 248 35.19 -14.49 10.67
C ASN A 248 34.50 -15.56 9.83
N ALA A 249 33.23 -15.38 9.44
CA ALA A 249 32.47 -16.34 8.63
C ALA A 249 33.04 -16.51 7.21
N LEU A 250 33.76 -15.51 6.73
CA LEU A 250 34.50 -15.52 5.46
C LEU A 250 35.93 -16.06 5.60
N ASP A 251 36.31 -16.60 6.76
CA ASP A 251 37.67 -17.05 7.07
C ASP A 251 38.71 -15.94 6.85
N SER A 252 38.36 -14.70 7.20
CA SER A 252 39.18 -13.51 6.97
C SER A 252 39.13 -12.52 8.14
N PRO A 253 39.51 -12.97 9.36
CA PRO A 253 39.48 -12.16 10.58
C PRO A 253 40.31 -10.87 10.46
N GLU A 254 41.33 -10.84 9.60
CA GLU A 254 42.18 -9.67 9.37
C GLU A 254 41.39 -8.45 8.86
N LEU A 255 40.25 -8.66 8.20
CA LEU A 255 39.37 -7.56 7.78
C LEU A 255 38.76 -6.79 8.96
N ALA A 256 38.60 -7.44 10.11
CA ALA A 256 38.12 -6.77 11.31
C ALA A 256 39.22 -5.96 12.02
N GLU A 257 40.48 -6.26 11.75
CA GLU A 257 41.64 -5.58 12.33
C GLU A 257 42.18 -4.47 11.42
N ASP A 258 41.84 -4.49 10.13
CA ASP A 258 42.21 -3.45 9.17
C ASP A 258 41.67 -2.08 9.63
N PRO A 259 42.53 -1.07 9.87
CA PRO A 259 42.10 0.25 10.33
C PRO A 259 41.07 0.92 9.40
N ARG A 260 41.06 0.55 8.11
CA ARG A 260 40.08 1.04 7.13
C ARG A 260 38.67 0.54 7.41
N PHE A 261 38.51 -0.62 8.06
CA PHE A 261 37.23 -1.31 8.21
C PHE A 261 36.84 -1.66 9.65
N ALA A 262 37.78 -1.59 10.60
CA ALA A 262 37.59 -2.02 11.98
C ALA A 262 36.43 -1.31 12.69
N GLU A 263 36.32 0.01 12.47
CA GLU A 263 35.31 0.87 13.10
C GLU A 263 34.25 1.29 12.09
N PHE A 264 33.02 1.50 12.56
CA PHE A 264 31.88 1.78 11.67
C PHE A 264 32.11 3.01 10.78
N HIS A 265 32.67 4.06 11.36
CA HIS A 265 32.95 5.31 10.67
C HIS A 265 34.06 5.15 9.62
N SER A 266 35.17 4.47 9.96
CA SER A 266 36.24 4.24 8.97
C SER A 266 35.75 3.33 7.86
N ARG A 267 34.99 2.27 8.19
CA ARG A 267 34.37 1.37 7.21
C ARG A 267 33.38 2.07 6.29
N THR A 268 32.62 3.03 6.81
CA THR A 268 31.68 3.83 6.00
C THR A 268 32.43 4.77 5.05
N ALA A 269 33.53 5.37 5.49
CA ALA A 269 34.39 6.18 4.62
C ALA A 269 35.09 5.35 3.51
N ASN A 270 35.35 4.07 3.76
CA ASN A 270 35.99 3.13 2.83
C ASN A 270 35.01 2.04 2.36
N VAL A 271 33.72 2.39 2.21
CA VAL A 271 32.66 1.39 2.01
C VAL A 271 32.77 0.66 0.66
N VAL A 272 33.32 1.33 -0.36
CA VAL A 272 33.53 0.73 -1.68
C VAL A 272 34.55 -0.39 -1.57
N GLU A 273 35.71 -0.12 -0.96
CA GLU A 273 36.77 -1.10 -0.73
C GLU A 273 36.30 -2.23 0.19
N ALA A 274 35.54 -1.90 1.25
CA ALA A 274 34.98 -2.91 2.14
C ALA A 274 34.06 -3.89 1.38
N ARG A 275 33.20 -3.38 0.48
CA ARG A 275 32.33 -4.21 -0.37
C ARG A 275 33.12 -5.07 -1.33
N GLU A 276 34.18 -4.53 -1.94
CA GLU A 276 35.04 -5.31 -2.82
C GLU A 276 35.71 -6.47 -2.08
N GLU A 277 36.19 -6.26 -0.86
CA GLU A 277 36.79 -7.31 -0.04
C GLU A 277 35.79 -8.41 0.34
N ILE A 278 34.53 -8.05 0.64
CA ILE A 278 33.45 -9.02 0.85
C ILE A 278 33.14 -9.77 -0.45
N GLN A 279 32.95 -9.06 -1.57
CA GLN A 279 32.61 -9.66 -2.86
C GLN A 279 33.66 -10.67 -3.33
N LYS A 280 34.97 -10.37 -3.20
CA LYS A 280 36.09 -11.27 -3.54
C LYS A 280 36.06 -12.60 -2.77
N ARG A 281 35.43 -12.62 -1.60
CA ARG A 281 35.34 -13.81 -0.73
C ARG A 281 34.03 -14.54 -0.97
N VAL A 282 32.92 -13.82 -1.04
CA VAL A 282 31.58 -14.37 -1.27
C VAL A 282 31.48 -15.05 -2.65
N GLU A 283 32.14 -14.53 -3.68
CA GLU A 283 32.09 -15.13 -5.03
C GLU A 283 32.68 -16.54 -5.13
N LYS A 284 33.48 -16.94 -4.14
CA LYS A 284 34.11 -18.27 -4.06
C LYS A 284 33.21 -19.32 -3.42
N LEU A 285 32.12 -18.89 -2.76
CA LEU A 285 31.16 -19.76 -2.11
C LEU A 285 29.96 -19.97 -3.01
N THR A 286 29.35 -21.15 -2.94
CA THR A 286 27.98 -21.31 -3.43
C THR A 286 27.01 -20.55 -2.51
N ARG A 287 25.83 -20.21 -3.03
CA ARG A 287 24.78 -19.55 -2.24
C ARG A 287 24.40 -20.35 -1.00
N ALA A 288 24.32 -21.68 -1.11
CA ALA A 288 23.96 -22.54 0.01
C ALA A 288 25.03 -22.51 1.12
N GLU A 289 26.31 -22.65 0.75
CA GLU A 289 27.43 -22.58 1.70
C GLU A 289 27.52 -21.21 2.37
N ALA A 290 27.34 -20.13 1.61
CA ALA A 290 27.37 -18.77 2.14
C ALA A 290 26.25 -18.55 3.18
N LEU A 291 25.02 -18.96 2.89
CA LEU A 291 23.89 -18.87 3.83
C LEU A 291 24.16 -19.68 5.10
N GLU A 292 24.57 -20.93 4.97
CA GLU A 292 24.87 -21.79 6.13
C GLU A 292 25.94 -21.16 7.04
N ARG A 293 27.04 -20.66 6.45
CA ARG A 293 28.11 -20.01 7.20
C ARG A 293 27.66 -18.73 7.90
N PHE A 294 26.92 -17.87 7.19
CA PHE A 294 26.49 -16.58 7.71
C PHE A 294 25.41 -16.74 8.79
N GLU A 295 24.46 -17.65 8.60
CA GLU A 295 23.44 -17.98 9.61
C GLU A 295 24.09 -18.58 10.87
N ALA A 296 25.05 -19.49 10.73
CA ALA A 296 25.79 -20.06 11.86
C ALA A 296 26.60 -19.01 12.64
N ALA A 297 27.03 -17.94 11.98
CA ALA A 297 27.77 -16.83 12.56
C ALA A 297 26.87 -15.67 13.03
N ASP A 298 25.54 -15.82 12.98
CA ASP A 298 24.56 -14.77 13.30
C ASP A 298 24.83 -13.46 12.51
N VAL A 299 25.09 -13.62 11.21
CA VAL A 299 25.20 -12.55 10.22
C VAL A 299 23.89 -12.50 9.42
N PRO A 300 23.14 -11.38 9.45
CA PRO A 300 21.88 -11.30 8.71
C PRO A 300 22.12 -11.37 7.21
N CYS A 301 21.55 -12.39 6.57
CA CYS A 301 21.68 -12.63 5.14
C CYS A 301 20.39 -13.25 4.57
N GLY A 302 20.27 -13.25 3.24
CA GLY A 302 19.13 -13.88 2.58
C GLY A 302 19.32 -14.11 1.08
N ALA A 303 18.84 -15.25 0.58
CA ALA A 303 18.88 -15.52 -0.86
C ALA A 303 17.97 -14.58 -1.65
N VAL A 304 18.45 -14.09 -2.81
CA VAL A 304 17.55 -13.47 -3.78
C VAL A 304 16.68 -14.54 -4.42
N ARG A 305 15.35 -14.39 -4.27
CA ARG A 305 14.36 -15.30 -4.84
C ARG A 305 14.06 -14.92 -6.29
N THR A 306 14.01 -15.93 -7.16
CA THR A 306 13.49 -15.77 -8.53
C THR A 306 12.01 -16.14 -8.58
N HIS A 307 11.24 -15.46 -9.43
CA HIS A 307 9.77 -15.57 -9.47
C HIS A 307 9.27 -17.00 -9.78
N GLY A 308 10.09 -17.86 -10.39
CA GLY A 308 9.76 -19.28 -10.59
C GLY A 308 9.78 -20.15 -9.32
N LYS A 309 10.18 -19.60 -8.17
CA LYS A 309 10.14 -20.25 -6.85
C LYS A 309 9.15 -19.60 -5.87
N MET A 310 8.26 -18.72 -6.36
CA MET A 310 7.17 -18.19 -5.53
C MET A 310 5.99 -19.18 -5.43
N ASP A 311 5.92 -20.12 -6.39
CA ASP A 311 4.97 -21.24 -6.40
C ASP A 311 5.32 -22.33 -5.37
N ASP A 312 6.54 -22.32 -4.83
CA ASP A 312 6.91 -23.09 -3.65
C ASP A 312 6.64 -22.23 -2.40
N PRO A 313 5.52 -22.46 -1.69
CA PRO A 313 5.21 -21.69 -0.49
C PRO A 313 6.31 -21.89 0.54
N VAL A 314 6.89 -20.80 1.03
CA VAL A 314 7.72 -20.88 2.23
C VAL A 314 6.79 -20.96 3.43
N PRO A 315 6.96 -21.96 4.31
CA PRO A 315 6.22 -22.02 5.55
C PRO A 315 6.32 -20.68 6.31
N GLY A 316 5.16 -20.07 6.58
CA GLY A 316 5.08 -18.78 7.28
C GLY A 316 5.11 -17.52 6.40
N ILE A 317 5.32 -17.62 5.07
CA ILE A 317 5.19 -16.48 4.15
C ILE A 317 3.87 -16.58 3.38
N VAL A 318 3.02 -15.55 3.49
CA VAL A 318 1.73 -15.51 2.82
C VAL A 318 1.69 -14.43 1.73
N ALA A 319 1.15 -14.79 0.55
CA ALA A 319 0.82 -13.83 -0.51
C ALA A 319 -0.53 -13.10 -0.25
N GLY A 320 -1.13 -13.33 0.92
CA GLY A 320 -2.46 -12.85 1.32
C GLY A 320 -2.40 -11.68 2.31
N PHE A 321 -3.29 -11.70 3.30
CA PHE A 321 -3.25 -10.73 4.40
C PHE A 321 -2.22 -11.21 5.45
N PRO A 322 -1.16 -10.43 5.74
CA PRO A 322 -0.02 -10.94 6.49
C PRO A 322 -0.14 -10.84 8.01
N VAL A 323 -1.22 -10.25 8.54
CA VAL A 323 -1.37 -10.01 9.98
C VAL A 323 -2.12 -11.16 10.64
N ILE A 324 -1.52 -11.74 11.68
CA ILE A 324 -2.12 -12.76 12.54
C ILE A 324 -2.68 -12.07 13.78
N PHE A 325 -3.98 -12.25 14.03
CA PHE A 325 -4.63 -11.74 15.24
C PHE A 325 -4.71 -12.83 16.30
N SER A 326 -4.19 -12.56 17.50
CA SER A 326 -4.30 -13.47 18.64
C SER A 326 -5.73 -13.60 19.18
N GLY A 327 -6.62 -12.68 18.81
CA GLY A 327 -8.01 -12.63 19.24
C GLY A 327 -8.98 -13.55 18.47
N GLY A 328 -8.51 -14.27 17.46
CA GLY A 328 -9.34 -15.20 16.68
C GLY A 328 -9.02 -15.18 15.19
N GLU A 329 -9.72 -16.04 14.45
CA GLU A 329 -9.61 -16.13 12.99
C GLU A 329 -10.40 -15.00 12.31
N LEU A 330 -9.87 -14.54 11.18
CA LEU A 330 -10.56 -13.57 10.33
C LEU A 330 -11.61 -14.28 9.47
N PRO A 331 -12.69 -13.58 9.07
CA PRO A 331 -13.68 -14.14 8.15
C PRO A 331 -13.04 -14.64 6.85
N GLU A 332 -13.41 -15.84 6.41
CA GLU A 332 -12.96 -16.35 5.13
C GLU A 332 -13.52 -15.50 3.98
N PRO A 333 -12.67 -15.04 3.03
CA PRO A 333 -13.15 -14.41 1.82
C PRO A 333 -13.98 -15.42 1.00
N TYR A 334 -15.20 -15.05 0.63
CA TYR A 334 -15.91 -15.76 -0.44
C TYR A 334 -15.40 -15.29 -1.81
N GLY A 335 -15.68 -16.08 -2.86
CA GLY A 335 -15.19 -15.82 -4.22
C GLY A 335 -15.54 -14.41 -4.73
N ALA A 336 -14.80 -13.92 -5.71
CA ALA A 336 -15.02 -12.58 -6.27
C ALA A 336 -16.46 -12.47 -6.84
N PRO A 337 -17.27 -11.49 -6.38
CA PRO A 337 -18.63 -11.31 -6.87
C PRO A 337 -18.66 -10.99 -8.36
N THR A 338 -19.80 -11.30 -8.98
CA THR A 338 -20.13 -10.76 -10.30
C THR A 338 -20.75 -9.37 -10.19
N LEU A 339 -20.72 -8.63 -11.30
CA LEU A 339 -21.39 -7.35 -11.44
C LEU A 339 -22.88 -7.47 -11.03
N GLY A 340 -23.38 -6.51 -10.23
CA GLY A 340 -24.75 -6.50 -9.74
C GLY A 340 -25.18 -7.69 -8.87
N MET A 341 -24.26 -8.58 -8.45
CA MET A 341 -24.60 -9.84 -7.77
C MET A 341 -25.49 -9.66 -6.54
N HIS A 342 -25.37 -8.52 -5.85
CA HIS A 342 -26.08 -8.25 -4.60
C HIS A 342 -27.15 -7.16 -4.76
N ASN A 343 -27.57 -6.80 -5.98
CA ASN A 343 -28.56 -5.74 -6.19
C ASN A 343 -29.86 -6.01 -5.41
N GLU A 344 -30.49 -7.17 -5.58
CA GLU A 344 -31.76 -7.49 -4.91
C GLU A 344 -31.62 -7.54 -3.39
N GLU A 345 -30.52 -8.13 -2.87
CA GLU A 345 -30.24 -8.20 -1.44
C GLU A 345 -30.07 -6.80 -0.82
N ILE A 346 -29.32 -5.92 -1.47
CA ILE A 346 -28.99 -4.61 -0.92
C ILE A 346 -30.15 -3.63 -1.12
N TYR A 347 -30.70 -3.52 -2.33
CA TYR A 347 -31.81 -2.60 -2.60
C TYR A 347 -33.08 -3.01 -1.85
N GLY A 348 -33.42 -4.29 -1.82
CA GLY A 348 -34.59 -4.78 -1.09
C GLY A 348 -34.36 -4.91 0.41
N GLY A 349 -33.22 -5.45 0.84
CA GLY A 349 -32.98 -5.78 2.25
C GLY A 349 -32.35 -4.67 3.08
N VAL A 350 -31.44 -3.87 2.51
CA VAL A 350 -30.75 -2.79 3.23
C VAL A 350 -31.46 -1.46 3.03
N LEU A 351 -31.89 -1.18 1.80
CA LEU A 351 -32.56 0.09 1.45
C LEU A 351 -34.08 0.02 1.53
N ASN A 352 -34.66 -1.17 1.75
CA ASN A 352 -36.09 -1.42 1.87
C ASN A 352 -36.92 -0.95 0.65
N LEU A 353 -36.36 -1.05 -0.56
CA LEU A 353 -37.12 -0.82 -1.79
C LEU A 353 -38.03 -2.02 -2.08
N SER A 354 -39.23 -1.75 -2.58
CA SER A 354 -40.17 -2.76 -3.07
C SER A 354 -39.69 -3.39 -4.38
N ASP A 355 -40.20 -4.59 -4.69
CA ASP A 355 -39.90 -5.27 -5.95
C ASP A 355 -40.27 -4.43 -7.17
N ASP A 356 -41.35 -3.64 -7.09
CA ASP A 356 -41.80 -2.73 -8.15
C ASP A 356 -40.81 -1.56 -8.34
N GLU A 357 -40.29 -0.98 -7.26
CA GLU A 357 -39.27 0.07 -7.32
C GLU A 357 -37.95 -0.46 -7.90
N ILE A 358 -37.53 -1.67 -7.48
CA ILE A 358 -36.32 -2.33 -8.01
C ILE A 358 -36.50 -2.65 -9.51
N ALA A 359 -37.68 -3.09 -9.93
CA ALA A 359 -37.99 -3.33 -11.34
C ALA A 359 -37.91 -2.03 -12.16
N GLY A 360 -38.46 -0.91 -11.63
CA GLY A 360 -38.33 0.41 -12.25
C GLY A 360 -36.87 0.84 -12.44
N LEU A 361 -36.02 0.66 -11.42
CA LEU A 361 -34.59 0.99 -11.53
C LEU A 361 -33.86 0.17 -12.60
N LYS A 362 -34.22 -1.12 -12.76
CA LYS A 362 -33.70 -1.99 -13.83
C LYS A 362 -34.15 -1.51 -15.21
N GLU A 363 -35.42 -1.14 -15.36
CA GLU A 363 -35.97 -0.63 -16.64
C GLU A 363 -35.34 0.70 -17.06
N GLU A 364 -35.06 1.57 -16.10
CA GLU A 364 -34.38 2.85 -16.32
C GLU A 364 -32.87 2.71 -16.57
N GLY A 365 -32.30 1.51 -16.39
CA GLY A 365 -30.86 1.25 -16.52
C GLY A 365 -30.03 1.89 -15.40
N VAL A 366 -30.65 2.15 -14.25
CA VAL A 366 -30.00 2.69 -13.05
C VAL A 366 -29.19 1.63 -12.32
N ILE A 367 -29.65 0.37 -12.36
CA ILE A 367 -29.03 -0.82 -11.75
C ILE A 367 -28.98 -2.02 -12.69
#